data_AF-H3ZPK4-F1
#
_entry.id   AF-H3ZPK4-F1
#
_cell.length_a   1.000
_cell.length_b   1.000
_cell.length_c   1.000
_cell.angle_alpha   90.00
_cell.angle_beta   90.00
_cell.angle_gamma   90.00
#
_symmetry.space_group_name_H-M   'P 1'
#
loop_
_entity.id
_entity.type
_entity.pdbx_description
1 polymer ?
#
loop_
_entity_poly.entity_id
_entity_poly.type
_entity_poly.pdbx_seq_one_letter_code
_entity_poly.pdbx_strand_id
1 'polypeptide(L)'
;MEELKNKYMIKIKYARPVQTPVKREHKLAEFIPIVPLRTSKGVEYVKAKSEGVARIFLPEFIEFAKRLGFEVKGKKRLTLVGQDDYAYLRLYLYAMGMQVLRKPSEWARLEDHVLQMEPIALRYWAATFKNAWWEHEDRRKLLHLARLFLEVEGVIQK
;
A
#
# COMPACT_ATOMS: atom_id res chain seq x y z
N MET A 1 -20.74 14.91 -18.09
CA MET A 1 -19.29 14.81 -18.35
C MET A 1 -18.79 13.56 -17.66
N GLU A 2 -18.13 12.66 -18.39
CA GLU A 2 -17.58 11.45 -17.79
C GLU A 2 -16.41 11.80 -16.87
N GLU A 3 -16.50 11.38 -15.61
CA GLU A 3 -15.53 11.71 -14.58
C GLU A 3 -14.26 10.89 -14.80
N LEU A 4 -13.13 11.56 -15.02
CA LEU A 4 -11.86 10.89 -15.28
C LEU A 4 -11.34 10.29 -13.98
N LYS A 5 -11.48 8.98 -13.84
CA LYS A 5 -11.01 8.25 -12.66
C LYS A 5 -9.49 8.08 -12.68
N ASN A 6 -8.91 8.15 -11.49
CA ASN A 6 -7.52 7.77 -11.27
C ASN A 6 -7.34 6.28 -11.52
N LYS A 7 -6.13 5.92 -11.94
CA LYS A 7 -5.67 4.53 -11.96
C LYS A 7 -4.56 4.39 -10.95
N TYR A 8 -4.39 3.20 -10.40
CA TYR A 8 -3.39 2.93 -9.39
C TYR A 8 -2.51 1.78 -9.83
N MET A 9 -1.22 1.91 -9.56
CA MET A 9 -0.21 0.92 -9.89
C MET A 9 0.68 0.66 -8.68
N ILE A 10 0.78 -0.61 -8.28
CA ILE A 10 1.70 -1.04 -7.22
C ILE A 10 2.75 -1.94 -7.85
N LYS A 11 4.00 -1.50 -7.86
CA LYS A 11 5.12 -2.30 -8.37
C LYS A 11 5.69 -3.16 -7.27
N ILE A 12 5.80 -4.46 -7.53
CA ILE A 12 6.40 -5.42 -6.61
C ILE A 12 7.86 -5.63 -7.01
N LYS A 13 8.77 -5.06 -6.23
CA LYS A 13 10.22 -5.08 -6.43
C LYS A 13 10.89 -6.08 -5.51
N TYR A 14 12.10 -6.50 -5.89
CA TYR A 14 12.95 -7.29 -5.02
C TYR A 14 13.25 -6.55 -3.71
N ALA A 15 13.19 -7.28 -2.59
CA ALA A 15 13.67 -6.82 -1.30
C ALA A 15 14.86 -7.66 -0.87
N ARG A 16 15.90 -7.03 -0.32
CA ARG A 16 17.00 -7.77 0.31
C ARG A 16 16.45 -8.65 1.46
N PRO A 17 16.92 -9.90 1.60
CA PRO A 17 16.62 -10.77 2.73
C PRO A 17 16.76 -10.10 4.08
N VAL A 18 15.79 -10.36 4.96
CA VAL A 18 15.82 -9.98 6.38
C VAL A 18 15.49 -11.22 7.17
N GLN A 19 16.22 -11.45 8.27
CA GLN A 19 15.90 -12.53 9.20
C GLN A 19 14.53 -12.27 9.82
N THR A 20 13.63 -13.22 9.60
CA THR A 20 12.29 -13.24 10.21
C THR A 20 12.10 -14.60 10.87
N PRO A 21 11.27 -14.70 11.93
CA PRO A 21 11.05 -15.97 12.64
C PRO A 21 10.50 -17.09 11.74
N VAL A 22 9.89 -16.73 10.61
CA VAL A 22 9.34 -17.65 9.62
C VAL A 22 9.96 -17.35 8.26
N LYS A 23 10.50 -18.36 7.57
CA LYS A 23 11.00 -18.20 6.19
C LYS A 23 9.84 -17.81 5.27
N ARG A 24 9.74 -16.52 4.97
CA ARG A 24 8.73 -15.96 4.06
C ARG A 24 9.39 -15.15 2.96
N GLU A 25 8.79 -15.19 1.79
CA GLU A 25 9.21 -14.31 0.70
C GLU A 25 8.74 -12.87 1.02
N HIS A 26 9.69 -11.95 1.04
CA HIS A 26 9.40 -10.51 1.13
C HIS A 26 9.70 -9.80 -0.18
N LYS A 27 8.97 -8.72 -0.42
CA LYS A 27 9.17 -7.80 -1.54
C LYS A 27 9.04 -6.37 -1.04
N LEU A 28 9.36 -5.42 -1.91
CA LEU A 28 9.01 -4.02 -1.73
C LEU A 28 7.83 -3.69 -2.64
N ALA A 29 6.74 -3.20 -2.07
CA ALA A 29 5.63 -2.62 -2.80
C ALA A 29 5.87 -1.11 -2.93
N GLU A 30 5.94 -0.61 -4.15
CA GLU A 30 5.99 0.83 -4.46
C GLU A 30 4.64 1.28 -5.02
N PHE A 31 4.02 2.24 -4.34
CA PHE A 31 2.67 2.72 -4.64
C PHE A 31 2.71 3.97 -5.52
N ILE A 32 2.12 3.89 -6.71
CA ILE A 32 2.19 4.92 -7.74
C ILE A 32 0.78 5.21 -8.28
N PRO A 33 0.21 6.38 -7.97
CA PRO A 33 -0.98 6.88 -8.64
C PRO A 33 -0.68 7.17 -10.12
N ILE A 34 -1.67 6.93 -10.97
CA ILE A 34 -1.67 7.27 -12.39
C ILE A 34 -2.85 8.22 -12.61
N VAL A 35 -2.52 9.48 -12.80
CA VAL A 35 -3.50 10.58 -12.85
C VAL A 35 -3.85 10.92 -14.31
N PRO A 36 -5.14 11.15 -14.60
CA PRO A 36 -5.56 11.63 -15.91
C PRO A 36 -5.27 13.14 -16.04
N LEU A 37 -4.55 13.53 -17.08
CA LEU A 37 -4.32 14.92 -17.46
C LEU A 37 -5.02 15.22 -18.77
N ARG A 38 -5.80 16.32 -18.80
CA ARG A 38 -6.37 16.83 -20.04
C ARG A 38 -5.32 17.66 -20.77
N THR A 39 -4.95 17.22 -21.97
CA THR A 39 -4.03 17.90 -22.86
C THR A 39 -4.74 18.32 -24.15
N SER A 40 -4.07 19.09 -25.00
CA SER A 40 -4.56 19.45 -26.33
C SER A 40 -4.81 18.25 -27.25
N LYS A 41 -4.28 17.06 -26.91
CA LYS A 41 -4.44 15.80 -27.66
C LYS A 41 -5.46 14.83 -27.04
N GLY A 42 -6.15 15.23 -25.98
CA GLY A 42 -7.09 14.39 -25.23
C GLY A 42 -6.62 14.09 -23.81
N VAL A 43 -7.09 12.97 -23.24
CA VAL A 43 -6.73 12.56 -21.87
C VAL A 43 -5.50 11.66 -21.90
N GLU A 44 -4.43 12.10 -21.25
CA GLU A 44 -3.21 11.32 -21.06
C GLU A 44 -3.09 10.85 -19.61
N TYR A 45 -2.69 9.59 -19.41
CA TYR A 45 -2.48 9.03 -18.07
C TYR A 45 -1.00 9.08 -17.71
N VAL A 46 -0.64 9.89 -16.72
CA VAL A 46 0.76 10.05 -16.29
C VAL A 46 1.00 9.43 -14.92
N LYS A 47 2.20 8.89 -14.72
CA LYS A 47 2.62 8.35 -13.41
C LYS A 47 2.97 9.51 -12.49
N ALA A 48 2.29 9.60 -11.35
CA ALA A 48 2.61 10.54 -10.29
C ALA A 48 3.87 10.12 -9.52
N LYS A 49 4.34 10.98 -8.61
CA LYS A 49 5.40 10.63 -7.65
C LYS A 49 4.93 9.42 -6.82
N SER A 50 5.87 8.52 -6.50
CA SER A 50 5.60 7.40 -5.60
C SER A 50 5.10 7.93 -4.25
N GLU A 51 3.97 7.42 -3.77
CA GLU A 51 3.38 7.84 -2.50
C GLU A 51 4.01 7.13 -1.30
N GLY A 52 4.63 5.97 -1.52
CA GLY A 52 5.33 5.25 -0.47
C GLY A 52 5.87 3.91 -0.92
N VAL A 53 6.83 3.41 -0.14
CA VAL A 53 7.39 2.07 -0.33
C VAL A 53 7.29 1.29 0.98
N ALA A 54 6.69 0.11 0.92
CA ALA A 54 6.52 -0.77 2.07
C ALA A 54 7.15 -2.15 1.82
N ARG A 55 7.69 -2.76 2.87
CA ARG A 55 8.05 -4.18 2.82
C ARG A 55 6.78 -5.00 3.02
N ILE A 56 6.53 -5.91 2.10
CA ILE A 56 5.36 -6.78 2.11
C ILE A 56 5.80 -8.25 2.17
N PHE A 57 4.89 -9.12 2.61
CA PHE A 57 5.12 -10.56 2.68
C PHE A 57 4.14 -11.30 1.76
N LEU A 58 4.66 -12.33 1.07
CA LEU A 58 3.91 -13.15 0.13
C LEU A 58 3.62 -14.54 0.74
N PRO A 59 2.48 -15.16 0.40
CA PRO A 59 1.49 -14.72 -0.61
C PRO A 59 0.44 -13.70 -0.13
N GLU A 60 0.35 -13.44 1.17
CA GLU A 60 -0.77 -12.74 1.82
C GLU A 60 -1.09 -11.40 1.18
N PHE A 61 -0.06 -10.58 0.90
CA PHE A 61 -0.27 -9.27 0.30
C PHE A 61 -0.97 -9.33 -1.07
N ILE A 62 -0.66 -10.34 -1.88
CA ILE A 62 -1.25 -10.49 -3.23
C ILE A 62 -2.68 -11.01 -3.13
N GLU A 63 -2.96 -11.89 -2.18
CA GLU A 63 -4.31 -12.39 -1.92
C GLU A 63 -5.23 -11.25 -1.46
N PHE A 64 -4.76 -10.43 -0.52
CA PHE A 64 -5.51 -9.27 -0.06
C PHE A 64 -5.74 -8.25 -1.20
N ALA A 65 -4.72 -7.97 -2.01
CA ALA A 65 -4.87 -7.09 -3.17
C ALA A 65 -5.92 -7.59 -4.17
N LYS A 66 -5.93 -8.90 -4.48
CA LYS A 66 -6.95 -9.50 -5.35
C LYS A 66 -8.35 -9.36 -4.77
N ARG A 67 -8.51 -9.56 -3.44
CA ARG A 67 -9.80 -9.39 -2.76
C ARG A 67 -10.31 -7.95 -2.84
N LEU A 68 -9.40 -6.97 -2.84
CA LEU A 68 -9.70 -5.56 -3.07
C LEU A 68 -9.95 -5.20 -4.55
N GLY A 69 -9.92 -6.17 -5.46
CA GLY A 69 -10.20 -5.97 -6.89
C GLY A 69 -8.99 -5.56 -7.74
N PHE A 70 -7.76 -5.70 -7.25
CA PHE A 70 -6.57 -5.44 -8.06
C PHE A 70 -6.28 -6.58 -9.04
N GLU A 71 -5.99 -6.22 -10.29
CA GLU A 71 -5.46 -7.16 -11.28
C GLU A 71 -3.95 -7.35 -11.08
N VAL A 72 -3.49 -8.60 -11.08
CA VAL A 72 -2.05 -8.93 -11.03
C VAL A 72 -1.53 -9.09 -12.46
N LYS A 73 -0.55 -8.27 -12.84
CA LYS A 73 0.11 -8.30 -14.16
C LYS A 73 1.59 -8.69 -14.05
N GLY A 74 2.06 -9.39 -15.08
CA GLY A 74 3.46 -9.82 -15.21
C GLY A 74 3.75 -11.19 -14.58
N LYS A 75 4.81 -11.85 -15.06
CA LYS A 75 5.27 -13.16 -14.54
C LYS A 75 6.50 -13.04 -13.63
N LYS A 76 7.54 -12.32 -14.07
CA LYS A 76 8.79 -12.13 -13.30
C LYS A 76 8.81 -10.83 -12.49
N ARG A 77 8.11 -9.79 -12.95
CA ARG A 77 7.98 -8.48 -12.30
C ARG A 77 6.50 -8.22 -12.09
N LEU A 78 6.00 -8.51 -10.89
CA LEU A 78 4.58 -8.36 -10.58
C LEU A 78 4.22 -6.88 -10.46
N THR A 79 3.11 -6.50 -11.07
CA THR A 79 2.50 -5.18 -10.94
C THR A 79 1.02 -5.37 -10.65
N LEU A 80 0.52 -4.71 -9.62
CA LEU A 80 -0.91 -4.67 -9.31
C LEU A 80 -1.50 -3.41 -9.94
N VAL A 81 -2.67 -3.52 -10.57
CA VAL A 81 -3.39 -2.36 -11.12
C VAL A 81 -4.85 -2.34 -10.68
N GLY A 82 -5.36 -1.14 -10.38
CA GLY A 82 -6.73 -0.93 -9.93
C GLY A 82 -7.21 0.50 -10.25
N GLN A 83 -8.50 0.77 -10.02
CA GLN A 83 -9.12 2.08 -10.28
C GLN A 83 -9.99 2.58 -9.11
N ASP A 84 -10.11 1.79 -8.04
CA ASP A 84 -10.89 2.14 -6.86
C ASP A 84 -9.96 2.83 -5.84
N ASP A 85 -10.24 4.10 -5.58
CA ASP A 85 -9.50 4.95 -4.66
C ASP A 85 -9.44 4.34 -3.25
N TYR A 86 -10.55 3.81 -2.74
CA TYR A 86 -10.60 3.26 -1.39
C TYR A 86 -9.94 1.89 -1.30
N ALA A 87 -10.06 1.05 -2.33
CA ALA A 87 -9.28 -0.18 -2.43
C ALA A 87 -7.77 0.11 -2.41
N TYR A 88 -7.35 1.16 -3.12
CA TYR A 88 -5.95 1.61 -3.10
C TYR A 88 -5.52 2.08 -1.71
N LEU A 89 -6.29 2.94 -1.04
CA LEU A 89 -5.97 3.41 0.31
C LEU A 89 -5.87 2.25 1.32
N ARG A 90 -6.80 1.29 1.25
CA ARG A 90 -6.78 0.09 2.11
C ARG A 90 -5.54 -0.76 1.88
N LEU A 91 -5.20 -1.03 0.61
CA LEU A 91 -4.00 -1.80 0.28
C LEU A 91 -2.72 -1.07 0.71
N TYR A 92 -2.70 0.25 0.59
CA TYR A 92 -1.60 1.10 1.00
C TYR A 92 -1.37 1.03 2.52
N LEU A 93 -2.41 1.24 3.32
CA LEU A 93 -2.32 1.18 4.77
C LEU A 93 -1.99 -0.24 5.27
N TYR A 94 -2.59 -1.25 4.65
CA TYR A 94 -2.23 -2.64 4.93
C TYR A 94 -0.74 -2.89 4.73
N ALA A 95 -0.16 -2.46 3.60
CA ALA A 95 1.28 -2.59 3.36
C ALA A 95 2.11 -1.83 4.40
N MET A 96 1.69 -0.60 4.73
CA MET A 96 2.40 0.25 5.68
C MET A 96 2.38 -0.32 7.10
N GLY A 97 1.29 -0.94 7.55
CA GLY A 97 1.23 -1.63 8.83
C GLY A 97 1.94 -2.99 8.82
N MET A 98 1.73 -3.79 7.77
CA MET A 98 2.27 -5.15 7.66
C MET A 98 3.79 -5.21 7.83
N GLN A 99 4.52 -4.19 7.34
CA GLN A 99 5.99 -4.17 7.34
C GLN A 99 6.63 -4.17 8.74
N VAL A 100 5.90 -3.80 9.80
CA VAL A 100 6.39 -3.81 11.20
C VAL A 100 5.85 -4.98 12.01
N LEU A 101 4.81 -5.65 11.53
CA LEU A 101 4.20 -6.82 12.14
C LEU A 101 5.02 -8.08 11.83
N ARG A 102 5.03 -9.03 12.77
CA ARG A 102 5.85 -10.25 12.65
C ARG A 102 5.02 -11.51 12.59
N LYS A 103 3.82 -11.50 13.20
CA LYS A 103 2.97 -12.69 13.30
C LYS A 103 1.86 -12.64 12.25
N PRO A 104 1.56 -13.76 11.55
CA PRO A 104 0.47 -13.80 10.58
C PRO A 104 -0.90 -13.43 11.17
N SER A 105 -1.15 -13.76 12.44
CA SER A 105 -2.37 -13.38 13.16
C SER A 105 -2.55 -11.86 13.28
N GLU A 106 -1.45 -11.10 13.38
CA GLU A 106 -1.49 -9.64 13.42
C GLU A 106 -1.82 -9.07 12.04
N TRP A 107 -1.38 -9.73 10.97
CA TRP A 107 -1.72 -9.32 9.61
C TRP A 107 -3.20 -9.52 9.30
N ALA A 108 -3.79 -10.64 9.73
CA ALA A 108 -5.23 -10.87 9.60
C ALA A 108 -6.05 -9.79 10.35
N ARG A 109 -5.65 -9.45 11.59
CA ARG A 109 -6.28 -8.35 12.33
C ARG A 109 -6.15 -7.01 11.62
N LEU A 110 -4.95 -6.70 11.11
CA LEU A 110 -4.73 -5.48 10.32
C LEU A 110 -5.62 -5.46 9.07
N GLU A 111 -5.75 -6.60 8.40
CA GLU A 111 -6.57 -6.77 7.20
C GLU A 111 -8.05 -6.48 7.47
N ASP A 112 -8.61 -7.08 8.51
CA ASP A 112 -9.99 -6.86 8.95
C ASP A 112 -10.20 -5.40 9.35
N HIS A 113 -9.23 -4.83 10.07
CA HIS A 113 -9.27 -3.42 10.48
C HIS A 113 -9.34 -2.48 9.29
N VAL A 114 -8.40 -2.57 8.34
CA VAL A 114 -8.38 -1.64 7.19
C VAL A 114 -9.61 -1.79 6.29
N LEU A 115 -10.24 -2.98 6.24
CA LEU A 115 -11.49 -3.15 5.52
C LEU A 115 -12.63 -2.36 6.18
N GLN A 116 -12.69 -2.36 7.50
CA GLN A 116 -13.71 -1.69 8.30
C GLN A 116 -13.44 -0.20 8.53
N MET A 117 -12.22 0.29 8.24
CA MET A 117 -11.88 1.70 8.41
C MET A 117 -12.79 2.62 7.58
N GLU A 118 -13.28 3.67 8.24
CA GLU A 118 -14.05 4.74 7.63
C GLU A 118 -13.22 5.52 6.59
N PRO A 119 -13.86 6.03 5.51
CA PRO A 119 -13.21 6.83 4.47
C PRO A 119 -12.29 7.95 4.98
N ILE A 120 -12.68 8.64 6.06
CA ILE A 120 -11.90 9.74 6.63
C ILE A 120 -10.60 9.25 7.26
N ALA A 121 -10.64 8.13 7.99
CA ALA A 121 -9.48 7.55 8.63
C ALA A 121 -8.50 7.00 7.58
N LEU A 122 -9.02 6.36 6.53
CA LEU A 122 -8.21 5.90 5.40
C LEU A 122 -7.44 7.05 4.76
N ARG A 123 -8.12 8.17 4.45
CA ARG A 123 -7.52 9.35 3.85
C ARG A 123 -6.50 10.00 4.76
N TYR A 124 -6.82 10.15 6.05
CA TYR A 124 -5.94 10.73 7.05
C TYR A 124 -4.62 9.95 7.13
N TRP A 125 -4.67 8.65 7.40
CA TRP A 125 -3.46 7.84 7.55
C TRP A 125 -2.66 7.75 6.26
N ALA A 126 -3.33 7.60 5.12
CA ALA A 126 -2.63 7.55 3.84
C ALA A 126 -1.90 8.87 3.55
N ALA A 127 -2.52 10.01 3.84
CA ALA A 127 -1.88 11.32 3.73
C ALA A 127 -0.69 11.44 4.69
N THR A 128 -0.82 10.99 5.94
CA THR A 128 0.25 11.00 6.94
C THR A 128 1.47 10.19 6.47
N PHE A 129 1.28 8.95 6.00
CA PHE A 129 2.39 8.15 5.46
C PHE A 129 3.00 8.77 4.20
N LYS A 130 2.15 9.25 3.29
CA LYS A 130 2.58 9.86 2.04
C LYS A 130 3.43 11.09 2.27
N ASN A 131 2.99 11.99 3.15
CA ASN A 131 3.72 13.22 3.46
C ASN A 131 5.08 12.90 4.10
N ALA A 132 5.11 11.95 5.05
CA ALA A 132 6.36 11.50 5.67
C ALA A 132 7.33 10.88 4.65
N TRP A 133 6.81 10.13 3.67
CA TRP A 133 7.62 9.60 2.58
C TRP A 133 8.17 10.72 1.68
N TRP A 134 7.34 11.68 1.29
CA TRP A 134 7.77 12.77 0.41
C TRP A 134 8.75 13.75 1.05
N GLU A 135 8.64 13.97 2.36
CA GLU A 135 9.51 14.88 3.09
C GLU A 135 10.90 14.29 3.37
N HIS A 136 10.98 12.98 3.59
CA HIS A 136 12.21 12.37 4.10
C HIS A 136 12.77 11.25 3.24
N GLU A 137 11.94 10.60 2.43
CA GLU A 137 12.27 9.40 1.65
C GLU A 137 12.95 8.30 2.51
N ASP A 138 12.71 8.34 3.83
CA ASP A 138 13.33 7.46 4.82
C ASP A 138 12.33 6.43 5.33
N ARG A 139 12.63 5.16 5.02
CA ARG A 139 11.85 4.02 5.47
C ARG A 139 11.80 3.90 6.99
N ARG A 140 12.84 4.31 7.75
CA ARG A 140 12.83 4.22 9.22
C ARG A 140 11.71 5.07 9.83
N LYS A 141 11.45 6.25 9.27
CA LYS A 141 10.33 7.10 9.67
C LYS A 141 8.98 6.45 9.36
N LEU A 142 8.85 5.83 8.19
CA LEU A 142 7.65 5.04 7.87
C LEU A 142 7.44 3.87 8.84
N LEU A 143 8.51 3.18 9.27
CA LEU A 143 8.40 2.11 10.28
C LEU A 143 7.96 2.64 11.64
N HIS A 144 8.44 3.81 12.04
CA HIS A 144 8.00 4.44 13.29
C HIS A 144 6.52 4.83 13.21
N LEU A 145 6.11 5.51 12.14
CA LEU A 145 4.71 5.86 11.90
C LEU A 145 3.80 4.64 11.79
N ALA A 146 4.29 3.54 11.20
CA ALA A 146 3.54 2.29 11.11
C ALA A 146 3.23 1.72 12.49
N ARG A 147 4.16 1.80 13.44
CA ARG A 147 3.90 1.37 14.83
C ARG A 147 2.87 2.27 15.49
N LEU A 148 2.98 3.58 15.33
CA LEU A 148 2.02 4.53 15.90
C LEU A 148 0.62 4.32 15.32
N PHE A 149 0.50 4.15 14.00
CA PHE A 149 -0.75 3.79 13.33
C PHE A 149 -1.38 2.57 13.99
N LEU A 150 -0.62 1.48 14.12
CA LEU A 150 -1.14 0.24 14.69
C LEU A 150 -1.51 0.35 16.18
N GLU A 151 -0.80 1.19 16.96
CA GLU A 151 -1.12 1.48 18.37
C GLU A 151 -2.40 2.32 18.48
N VAL A 152 -2.51 3.41 17.72
CA VAL A 152 -3.67 4.32 17.75
C VAL A 152 -4.94 3.61 17.27
N GLU A 153 -4.83 2.79 16.23
CA GLU A 153 -5.95 2.05 15.67
C GLU A 153 -6.26 0.75 16.44
N GLY A 154 -5.53 0.45 17.52
CA GLY A 154 -5.80 -0.70 18.38
C GLY A 154 -5.54 -2.07 17.73
N VAL A 155 -4.80 -2.13 16.62
CA VAL A 155 -4.50 -3.37 15.89
C VAL A 155 -3.55 -4.27 16.68
N ILE A 156 -2.66 -3.67 17.47
CA ILE A 156 -1.80 -4.36 18.44
C ILE A 156 -2.04 -3.79 19.83
N GLN A 157 -2.26 -4.67 20.80
CA GLN A 157 -2.27 -4.35 22.23
C GLN A 157 -0.87 -4.60 22.80
N LYS A 158 -0.40 -3.71 23.69
CA LYS A 158 0.83 -3.90 24.46
C LYS A 158 0.65 -4.97 25.52
#